data_AF-A0AAQ4DVH0-F1
#
_entry.id   AF-A0AAQ4DVH0-F1
#
_cell.length_a   1.000
_cell.length_b   1.000
_cell.length_c   1.000
_cell.angle_alpha   90.00
_cell.angle_beta   90.00
_cell.angle_gamma   90.00
#
_symmetry.space_group_name_H-M   'P 1'
#
loop_
_entity.id
_entity.type
_entity.pdbx_description
1 polymer ?
#
loop_
_entity_poly.entity_id
_entity_poly.type
_entity_poly.pdbx_seq_one_letter_code
_entity_poly.pdbx_strand_id
1 'polypeptide(L)' 'MSELHSVMACGFATISGSLFAAFTALGVKAEHMMAASLMSAPAALGFSKLLYPEAEENSAARERMSDVRKR' A
#
# COMPACT_ATOMS: atom_id res chain seq x y z
N MET A 1 5.84 -7.41 -13.24
CA MET A 1 6.84 -7.36 -12.15
C MET A 1 6.72 -6.11 -11.30
N SER A 2 6.48 -4.94 -11.90
CA SER A 2 6.23 -3.69 -11.18
C SER A 2 5.08 -3.76 -10.17
N GLU A 3 3.96 -4.39 -10.54
CA GLU A 3 2.81 -4.55 -9.62
C GLU A 3 3.14 -5.38 -8.38
N LEU A 4 3.86 -6.49 -8.56
CA LEU A 4 4.26 -7.37 -7.47
C LEU A 4 5.27 -6.65 -6.56
N HIS A 5 6.17 -5.85 -7.14
CA HIS A 5 7.05 -4.96 -6.39
C HIS A 5 6.26 -3.92 -5.58
N SER A 6 5.20 -3.32 -6.15
CA SER A 6 4.30 -2.39 -5.45
C SER A 6 3.60 -3.03 -4.25
N VAL A 7 3.10 -4.26 -4.40
CA VAL A 7 2.47 -4.99 -3.29
C VAL A 7 3.48 -5.29 -2.18
N MET A 8 4.68 -5.75 -2.54
CA MET A 8 5.73 -6.04 -1.56
C MET A 8 6.20 -4.76 -0.85
N ALA A 9 6.45 -3.68 -1.60
CA ALA A 9 6.85 -2.39 -1.05
C ALA A 9 5.80 -1.82 -0.08
N CYS A 10 4.50 -1.92 -0.44
CA CYS A 10 3.40 -1.53 0.43
C CYS A 10 3.38 -2.34 1.75
N GLY A 11 3.62 -3.65 1.66
CA GLY A 11 3.71 -4.54 2.82
C GLY A 11 4.84 -4.18 3.79
N PHE A 12 5.99 -3.74 3.28
CA PHE A 12 7.12 -3.29 4.11
C PHE A 12 6.96 -1.87 4.64
N ALA A 13 6.22 -1.01 3.93
CA ALA A 13 6.01 0.38 4.33
C ALA A 13 5.01 0.54 5.50
N THR A 14 4.24 -0.49 5.81
CA THR A 14 3.16 -0.44 6.83
C THR A 14 3.54 -1.25 8.08
N ILE A 15 3.01 -0.84 9.23
CA ILE A 15 3.18 -1.56 10.50
C ILE A 15 2.06 -2.60 10.67
N SER A 16 2.40 -3.80 11.16
CA SER A 16 1.40 -4.82 11.49
C SER A 16 0.59 -4.46 12.74
N GLY A 17 -0.68 -4.87 12.79
CA GLY A 17 -1.58 -4.58 13.92
C GLY A 17 -1.08 -5.09 15.28
N SER A 18 -0.28 -6.17 15.31
CA SER A 18 0.34 -6.65 16.54
C SER A 18 1.39 -5.68 17.10
N LEU A 19 2.18 -5.08 16.21
CA LEU A 19 3.15 -4.04 16.56
C LEU A 19 2.45 -2.74 16.98
N PHE A 20 1.32 -2.39 16.35
CA PHE A 20 0.51 -1.25 16.76
C PHE A 20 0.05 -1.39 18.23
N ALA A 21 -0.44 -2.56 18.63
CA ALA A 21 -0.83 -2.83 20.02
C ALA A 21 0.38 -2.74 20.97
N ALA A 22 1.53 -3.29 20.57
CA ALA A 22 2.76 -3.22 21.36
C ALA A 22 3.25 -1.76 21.56
N PHE A 23 3.26 -0.94 20.50
CA PHE A 23 3.68 0.47 20.61
C PHE A 23 2.70 1.32 21.42
N THR A 24 1.40 1.00 21.35
CA THR A 24 0.40 1.69 22.17
C THR A 24 0.60 1.36 23.66
N ALA A 25 0.95 0.11 23.98
CA ALA A 25 1.30 -0.28 25.36
C ALA A 25 2.58 0.39 25.88
N LEU A 26 3.49 0.79 24.99
CA LEU A 26 4.71 1.57 25.32
C LEU A 26 4.45 3.08 25.48
N GLY A 27 3.19 3.53 25.36
CA GLY A 27 2.80 4.93 25.58
C GLY A 27 2.80 5.81 24.32
N VAL A 28 2.94 5.23 23.12
CA VAL A 28 2.81 5.98 21.86
C VAL A 28 1.33 6.32 21.61
N LYS A 29 1.04 7.56 21.20
CA LYS A 29 -0.32 7.99 20.85
C LYS A 29 -0.83 7.23 19.63
N ALA A 30 -1.89 6.44 19.82
CA ALA A 30 -2.52 5.62 18.79
C ALA A 30 -2.96 6.44 17.55
N GLU A 31 -3.46 7.66 17.76
CA GLU A 31 -3.92 8.56 16.70
C GLU A 31 -2.84 8.83 15.64
N HIS A 32 -1.61 9.08 16.09
CA HIS A 32 -0.47 9.39 15.22
C HIS A 32 -0.01 8.15 14.45
N MET A 33 -0.03 6.98 15.11
CA MET A 33 0.32 5.70 14.50
C MET A 33 -0.69 5.28 13.42
N MET A 34 -1.99 5.51 13.66
CA MET A 34 -3.04 5.24 12.66
C MET A 34 -2.90 6.18 11.46
N ALA A 35 -2.74 7.48 11.70
CA ALA A 35 -2.57 8.46 10.64
C ALA A 35 -1.33 8.15 9.78
N ALA A 36 -0.20 7.79 10.42
CA ALA A 36 1.01 7.39 9.71
C ALA A 36 0.80 6.15 8.84
N SER A 37 0.13 5.12 9.36
CA SER A 37 -0.16 3.89 8.61
C SER A 37 -1.03 4.15 7.37
N LEU A 38 -2.07 4.99 7.52
CA LEU A 38 -2.94 5.40 6.42
C LEU A 38 -2.20 6.24 5.36
N MET A 39 -1.29 7.12 5.78
CA MET A 39 -0.47 7.92 4.88
C MET A 39 0.58 7.08 4.14
N SER A 40 1.00 5.95 4.72
CA SER A 40 1.98 5.04 4.10
C SER A 40 1.44 4.35 2.85
N ALA A 41 0.13 4.05 2.78
CA ALA A 41 -0.48 3.41 1.62
C ALA A 41 -0.31 4.20 0.29
N PRO A 42 -0.71 5.49 0.20
CA PRO A 42 -0.49 6.27 -1.02
C PRO A 42 0.99 6.62 -1.24
N ALA A 43 1.76 6.84 -0.16
CA ALA A 43 3.19 7.13 -0.27
C ALA A 43 3.96 5.94 -0.86
N ALA A 44 3.71 4.72 -0.39
CA ALA A 44 4.37 3.51 -0.87
C ALA A 44 4.06 3.21 -2.34
N LEU A 45 2.82 3.45 -2.78
CA LEU A 45 2.45 3.32 -4.19
C LEU A 45 3.17 4.36 -5.06
N GLY A 46 3.23 5.62 -4.61
CA GLY A 46 3.98 6.67 -5.32
C GLY A 46 5.47 6.34 -5.43
N PHE A 47 6.10 5.94 -4.32
CA PHE A 47 7.52 5.57 -4.29
C PHE A 47 7.83 4.32 -5.11
N SER A 48 6.97 3.30 -5.06
CA SER A 48 7.15 2.08 -5.82
C SER A 48 7.15 2.35 -7.33
N LYS A 49 6.24 3.20 -7.81
CA LYS A 49 6.15 3.57 -9.23
C LYS A 49 7.28 4.51 -9.67
N LEU A 50 7.85 5.27 -8.73
CA LEU A 50 9.03 6.11 -9.00
C LEU A 50 10.31 5.26 -9.16
N LEU A 51 10.49 4.27 -8.29
CA LEU A 51 11.66 3.39 -8.29
C LEU A 51 11.61 2.32 -9.39
N TYR A 52 10.43 1.75 -9.62
CA TYR A 52 10.21 0.75 -10.64
C TYR A 52 8.98 1.14 -11.46
N PRO A 53 9.17 1.94 -12.54
CA PRO A 53 8.07 2.39 -13.36
C PRO A 53 7.37 1.22 -14.07
N GLU A 54 6.07 1.37 -14.28
CA GLU A 54 5.31 0.43 -15.09
C GLU A 54 5.77 0.50 -16.54
N ALA A 55 6.44 -0.54 -17.01
CA ALA A 55 6.88 -0.67 -18.39
C ALA A 55 5.85 -1.41 -19.28
N GLU A 56 4.88 -2.10 -18.69
CA GLU A 56 3.91 -2.97 -19.37
C GLU A 56 2.46 -2.51 -19.08
N GLU A 57 1.56 -2.71 -20.04
CA GLU A 57 0.15 -2.32 -19.92
C GLU A 57 -0.57 -3.23 -18.91
N ASN A 58 -1.27 -2.61 -17.95
CA ASN A 58 -1.85 -3.28 -16.79
C ASN A 58 -3.02 -4.22 -17.17
N SER A 59 -2.79 -5.53 -17.09
CA SER A 59 -3.79 -6.58 -17.34
C SER A 59 -4.89 -6.64 -16.27
N ALA A 60 -4.59 -6.35 -15.00
CA ALA A 60 -5.56 -6.34 -13.90
C ALA A 60 -6.50 -5.12 -13.95
N ALA A 61 -6.00 -3.94 -14.34
CA ALA A 61 -6.82 -2.75 -14.58
C ALA A 61 -7.73 -2.94 -15.81
N ARG A 62 -7.24 -3.65 -16.84
CA ARG A 62 -8.03 -3.96 -18.03
C ARG A 62 -9.17 -4.93 -17.74
N GLU A 63 -8.93 -5.93 -16.90
CA GLU A 63 -9.97 -6.89 -16.49
C GLU A 63 -11.08 -6.21 -15.67
N ARG A 64 -10.72 -5.32 -14.72
CA ARG A 64 -11.70 -4.53 -13.95
C ARG A 64 -12.51 -3.56 -14.80
N MET A 65 -11.91 -2.95 -15.84
CA MET A 65 -12.64 -2.08 -16.77
C MET A 65 -13.66 -2.87 -17.62
N SER A 66 -13.36 -4.14 -17.93
CA SER A 66 -14.26 -5.03 -18.67
C SER A 66 -15.44 -5.53 -17.83
N ASP A 67 -15.26 -5.67 -16.51
CA ASP A 67 -16.28 -6.14 -15.57
C ASP A 67 -17.19 -4.99 -15.08
N VAL A 68 -16.63 -3.79 -14.88
CA VAL A 68 -17.42 -2.56 -14.65
C VAL A 68 -18.29 -2.21 -15.85
N ARG A 69 -17.82 -2.46 -17.08
CA ARG A 69 -18.61 -2.21 -18.30
C ARG A 69 -19.72 -3.25 -18.57
N LYS A 70 -19.72 -4.37 -17.84
CA LYS A 70 -20.77 -5.41 -17.91
C LYS A 70 -21.87 -5.22 -16.86
N ARG A 71 -21.79 -4.18 -16.03
CA ARG A 71 -22.84 -3.77 -15.08
C ARG A 71 -23.57 -2.52 -15.55
#